data_AF-D5RA37-F1
#
_entry.id   AF-D5RA37-F1
#
_cell.length_a   1.000
_cell.length_b   1.000
_cell.length_c   1.000
_cell.angle_alpha   90.00
_cell.angle_beta   90.00
_cell.angle_gamma   90.00
#
_symmetry.space_group_name_H-M   'P 1'
#
loop_
_entity.id
_entity.type
_entity.pdbx_description
1 polymer ?
#
loop_
_entity_poly.entity_id
_entity_poly.type
_entity_poly.pdbx_seq_one_letter_code
_entity_poly.pdbx_strand_id
1 'polypeptide(L)'
;MDAQKYMTLEKKDNYKLLTFFGVFIAFIVVTFFLYMLARKSETSVYAPIIAVAIPFLAAIGANYMGKKSDEKKNDNQDSWSNSDEALTKTKKSRFSKFGPTGPDLTHFGFILSLISTYLSIYLSEVLNLTKILQITHPNDSFSAIFIDVVKNIFKADWSRKYLIQYWLWATFFIIILIVTVILGQKNLVKIKRKE
;
A
#
# COMPACT_ATOMS: atom_id res chain seq x y z
N MET A 1 -37.51 1.54 -6.48
CA MET A 1 -36.27 1.73 -5.72
C MET A 1 -35.22 0.80 -6.30
N ASP A 2 -34.16 1.33 -6.92
CA ASP A 2 -33.20 0.56 -7.72
C ASP A 2 -32.22 -0.25 -6.86
N ALA A 3 -32.59 -1.48 -6.51
CA ALA A 3 -31.75 -2.42 -5.76
C ALA A 3 -30.33 -2.58 -6.34
N GLN A 4 -30.19 -2.48 -7.67
CA GLN A 4 -28.91 -2.57 -8.37
C GLN A 4 -27.96 -1.39 -8.05
N LYS A 5 -28.50 -0.20 -7.81
CA LYS A 5 -27.74 0.99 -7.39
C LYS A 5 -27.23 0.85 -5.96
N TYR A 6 -28.02 0.24 -5.07
CA TYR A 6 -27.62 -0.01 -3.69
C TYR A 6 -26.59 -1.13 -3.56
N MET A 7 -26.75 -2.23 -4.30
CA MET A 7 -25.77 -3.33 -4.33
C MET A 7 -24.41 -2.91 -4.89
N THR A 8 -24.39 -2.02 -5.90
CA THR A 8 -23.13 -1.51 -6.46
C THR A 8 -22.42 -0.54 -5.51
N LEU A 9 -23.16 0.25 -4.73
CA LEU A 9 -22.62 1.10 -3.67
C LEU A 9 -22.01 0.27 -2.53
N GLU A 10 -22.71 -0.74 -2.03
CA GLU A 10 -22.24 -1.58 -0.92
C GLU A 10 -20.97 -2.39 -1.28
N LYS A 11 -20.91 -2.96 -2.50
CA LYS A 11 -19.69 -3.59 -3.02
C LYS A 11 -18.55 -2.57 -3.15
N LYS A 12 -18.87 -1.33 -3.56
CA LYS A 12 -17.88 -0.27 -3.75
C LYS A 12 -17.23 0.17 -2.43
N ASP A 13 -17.99 0.20 -1.36
CA ASP A 13 -17.48 0.65 -0.06
C ASP A 13 -16.72 -0.47 0.68
N ASN A 14 -17.11 -1.73 0.50
CA ASN A 14 -16.39 -2.88 1.06
C ASN A 14 -14.97 -3.04 0.50
N TYR A 15 -14.74 -2.83 -0.81
CA TYR A 15 -13.37 -2.91 -1.35
C TYR A 15 -12.46 -1.78 -0.83
N LYS A 16 -13.03 -0.58 -0.63
CA LYS A 16 -12.27 0.56 -0.09
C LYS A 16 -11.88 0.30 1.34
N LEU A 17 -12.79 -0.24 2.15
CA LEU A 17 -12.52 -0.65 3.53
C LEU A 17 -11.43 -1.72 3.59
N LEU A 18 -11.51 -2.77 2.76
CA LEU A 18 -10.48 -3.80 2.72
C LEU A 18 -9.10 -3.22 2.34
N THR A 19 -9.07 -2.34 1.34
CA THR A 19 -7.85 -1.62 0.93
C THR A 19 -7.32 -0.75 2.06
N PHE A 20 -8.22 -0.04 2.76
CA PHE A 20 -7.87 0.79 3.89
C PHE A 20 -7.22 -0.01 5.02
N PHE A 21 -7.85 -1.10 5.46
CA PHE A 21 -7.29 -1.95 6.51
C PHE A 21 -5.97 -2.60 6.08
N GLY A 22 -5.87 -3.07 4.83
CA GLY A 22 -4.63 -3.64 4.30
C GLY A 22 -3.48 -2.65 4.34
N VAL A 23 -3.68 -1.43 3.84
CA VAL A 23 -2.66 -0.37 3.86
C VAL A 23 -2.40 0.12 5.29
N PHE A 24 -3.41 0.16 6.17
CA PHE A 24 -3.24 0.58 7.56
C PHE A 24 -2.40 -0.41 8.38
N ILE A 25 -2.60 -1.72 8.19
CA ILE A 25 -1.75 -2.75 8.81
C ILE A 25 -0.32 -2.63 8.27
N ALA A 26 -0.17 -2.47 6.96
CA ALA A 26 1.12 -2.23 6.33
C ALA A 26 1.83 -0.99 6.90
N PHE A 27 1.10 0.12 7.07
CA PHE A 27 1.59 1.35 7.69
C PHE A 27 2.19 1.09 9.08
N ILE A 28 1.48 0.35 9.95
CA ILE A 28 1.97 0.04 11.31
C ILE A 28 3.25 -0.79 11.24
N VAL A 29 3.25 -1.86 10.44
CA VAL A 29 4.40 -2.78 10.30
C VAL A 29 5.62 -2.05 9.74
N VAL A 30 5.45 -1.27 8.68
CA VAL A 30 6.51 -0.49 8.04
C VAL A 30 7.09 0.52 9.03
N THR A 31 6.24 1.28 9.72
CA THR A 31 6.69 2.30 10.69
C THR A 31 7.53 1.66 11.79
N PHE A 32 7.09 0.53 12.33
CA PHE A 32 7.84 -0.20 13.34
C PHE A 32 9.18 -0.73 12.81
N PHE A 33 9.20 -1.29 11.60
CA PHE A 33 10.41 -1.80 10.98
C PHE A 33 11.43 -0.69 10.72
N LEU A 34 10.99 0.45 10.18
CA LEU A 34 11.82 1.63 9.96
C LEU A 34 12.39 2.19 11.28
N TYR A 35 11.57 2.25 12.33
CA TYR A 35 12.02 2.65 13.66
C TYR A 35 13.13 1.71 14.19
N MET A 36 12.97 0.39 14.01
CA MET A 36 13.99 -0.59 14.41
C MET A 36 15.29 -0.45 13.59
N LEU A 37 15.19 -0.17 12.29
CA LEU A 37 16.35 0.11 11.43
C LEU A 37 17.08 1.38 11.87
N ALA A 38 16.35 2.48 12.08
CA ALA A 38 16.91 3.75 12.52
C ALA A 38 17.70 3.59 13.84
N ARG A 39 17.19 2.77 14.76
CA ARG A 39 17.83 2.49 16.05
C ARG A 39 19.15 1.73 15.93
N LYS A 40 19.30 0.89 14.90
CA LYS A 40 20.55 0.14 14.65
C LYS A 40 21.64 0.99 13.98
N SER A 41 21.40 2.30 13.77
CA SER A 41 22.31 3.23 13.05
C SER A 41 22.63 2.83 11.60
N GLU A 42 21.92 1.84 11.06
CA GLU A 42 22.01 1.46 9.66
C GLU A 42 21.16 2.43 8.83
N THR A 43 21.77 3.57 8.46
CA THR A 43 21.21 4.45 7.43
C THR A 43 21.28 3.73 6.09
N SER A 44 20.27 2.92 5.83
CA SER A 44 20.26 2.02 4.70
C SER A 44 19.31 2.52 3.61
N VAL A 45 19.79 2.48 2.36
CA VAL A 45 18.98 2.75 1.15
C VAL A 45 17.74 1.85 1.09
N TYR A 46 17.72 0.73 1.83
CA TYR A 46 16.56 -0.15 1.97
C TYR A 46 15.37 0.48 2.69
N ALA A 47 15.58 1.43 3.60
CA ALA A 47 14.49 2.06 4.36
C ALA A 47 13.45 2.76 3.45
N PRO A 48 13.85 3.67 2.53
CA PRO A 48 12.91 4.24 1.57
C PRO A 48 12.26 3.20 0.65
N ILE A 49 12.99 2.15 0.25
CA ILE A 49 12.45 1.08 -0.62
C ILE A 49 11.33 0.33 0.10
N ILE A 50 11.53 -0.06 1.35
CA ILE A 50 10.54 -0.77 2.17
C ILE A 50 9.33 0.13 2.44
N ALA A 51 9.58 1.41 2.75
CA ALA A 51 8.53 2.40 2.98
C ALA A 51 7.60 2.59 1.78
N VAL A 52 8.12 2.44 0.55
CA VAL A 52 7.34 2.52 -0.69
C VAL A 52 6.72 1.17 -1.04
N ALA A 53 7.50 0.09 -1.04
CA ALA A 53 7.06 -1.19 -1.58
C ALA A 53 5.92 -1.83 -0.79
N ILE A 54 5.99 -1.84 0.55
CA ILE A 54 5.03 -2.59 1.38
C ILE A 54 3.61 -1.98 1.32
N PRO A 55 3.41 -0.65 1.48
CA PRO A 55 2.07 -0.07 1.37
C PRO A 55 1.44 -0.29 -0.01
N PHE A 56 2.22 -0.15 -1.08
CA PHE A 56 1.75 -0.39 -2.45
C PHE A 56 1.38 -1.86 -2.69
N LEU A 57 2.20 -2.81 -2.22
CA LEU A 57 1.89 -4.24 -2.30
C LEU A 57 0.63 -4.59 -1.51
N ALA A 58 0.44 -4.00 -0.32
CA ALA A 58 -0.76 -4.20 0.48
C ALA A 58 -2.01 -3.68 -0.24
N ALA A 59 -1.93 -2.51 -0.88
CA ALA A 59 -3.04 -1.96 -1.66
C ALA A 59 -3.39 -2.83 -2.88
N ILE A 60 -2.39 -3.32 -3.61
CA ILE A 60 -2.60 -4.24 -4.74
C ILE A 60 -3.22 -5.55 -4.25
N GLY A 61 -2.68 -6.14 -3.17
CA GLY A 61 -3.16 -7.39 -2.60
C GLY A 61 -4.60 -7.30 -2.09
N ALA A 62 -4.95 -6.21 -1.41
CA ALA A 62 -6.32 -5.98 -0.93
C ALA A 62 -7.31 -5.83 -2.09
N ASN A 63 -6.96 -5.07 -3.13
CA ASN A 63 -7.81 -4.94 -4.32
C ASN A 63 -8.00 -6.30 -5.03
N TYR A 64 -6.94 -7.11 -5.15
CA TYR A 64 -7.02 -8.45 -5.73
C TYR A 64 -7.92 -9.39 -4.91
N MET A 65 -7.80 -9.39 -3.58
CA MET A 65 -8.67 -10.17 -2.70
C MET A 65 -10.13 -9.75 -2.80
N GLY A 66 -10.40 -8.44 -2.87
CA GLY A 66 -11.75 -7.90 -3.08
C GLY A 66 -12.37 -8.44 -4.37
N LYS A 67 -11.65 -8.34 -5.49
CA LYS A 67 -12.12 -8.86 -6.78
C LYS A 67 -12.39 -10.37 -6.77
N LYS A 68 -11.49 -11.16 -6.15
CA LYS A 68 -11.66 -12.62 -6.04
C LYS A 68 -12.87 -12.99 -5.17
N SER A 69 -13.15 -12.22 -4.12
CA SER A 69 -14.32 -12.41 -3.27
C SER A 69 -15.62 -12.15 -4.05
N ASP A 70 -15.65 -11.12 -4.88
CA ASP A 70 -16.82 -10.79 -5.71
C ASP A 70 -17.07 -11.84 -6.80
N GLU A 71 -16.01 -12.34 -7.45
CA GLU A 71 -16.11 -13.41 -8.45
C GLU A 71 -16.72 -14.69 -7.83
N LYS A 72 -16.30 -15.04 -6.61
CA LYS A 72 -16.84 -16.19 -5.85
C LYS A 72 -18.30 -16.00 -5.41
N LYS A 73 -18.74 -14.77 -5.14
CA LYS A 73 -20.15 -14.48 -4.81
C LYS A 73 -21.06 -14.57 -6.03
N ASN A 74 -20.59 -14.15 -7.20
CA ASN A 74 -21.36 -14.20 -8.45
C ASN A 74 -21.54 -15.65 -8.94
N ASP A 75 -20.47 -16.46 -8.91
CA ASP A 75 -20.51 -17.89 -9.25
C ASP A 75 -21.50 -18.67 -8.36
N ASN A 76 -21.67 -18.27 -7.10
CA ASN A 76 -22.61 -18.90 -6.16
C ASN A 76 -24.06 -18.42 -6.30
N GLN A 77 -24.31 -17.29 -6.97
CA GLN A 77 -25.67 -16.79 -7.26
C GLN A 77 -26.21 -17.39 -8.57
N ASP A 78 -25.35 -17.66 -9.55
CA ASP A 78 -25.73 -18.26 -10.84
C ASP A 78 -25.85 -19.79 -10.82
N SER A 79 -25.50 -20.46 -9.70
CA SER A 79 -25.50 -21.92 -9.61
C SER A 79 -26.88 -22.57 -9.44
N TRP A 80 -27.97 -21.79 -9.45
CA TRP A 80 -29.35 -22.29 -9.29
C TRP A 80 -30.27 -22.03 -10.49
N SER A 81 -29.75 -21.53 -11.62
CA SER A 81 -30.56 -21.22 -12.81
C SER A 81 -30.24 -21.99 -14.09
N ASN A 82 -29.35 -22.98 -14.08
CA ASN A 82 -29.15 -23.87 -15.25
C ASN A 82 -28.97 -25.33 -14.83
N SER A 83 -30.09 -26.02 -14.64
CA SER A 83 -30.14 -27.45 -14.93
C SER A 83 -30.03 -27.65 -16.44
N ASP A 84 -29.15 -28.58 -16.84
CA ASP A 84 -29.12 -29.28 -18.13
C ASP A 84 -28.19 -28.82 -19.27
N GLU A 85 -27.06 -28.15 -19.00
CA GLU A 85 -25.93 -28.15 -19.96
C GLU A 85 -24.57 -28.39 -19.28
N ALA A 86 -24.50 -29.44 -18.48
CA ALA A 86 -23.23 -30.06 -18.13
C ALA A 86 -22.74 -30.88 -19.34
N LEU A 87 -21.90 -30.33 -20.24
CA LEU A 87 -20.90 -31.12 -20.99
C LEU A 87 -19.95 -30.37 -21.95
N THR A 88 -19.86 -29.04 -21.97
CA THR A 88 -18.77 -28.34 -22.69
C THR A 88 -17.89 -27.56 -21.74
N LYS A 89 -17.29 -28.28 -20.78
CA LYS A 89 -16.21 -27.77 -19.93
C LYS A 89 -14.96 -27.54 -20.79
N THR A 90 -14.91 -26.40 -21.48
CA THR A 90 -13.64 -25.82 -21.91
C THR A 90 -12.83 -25.57 -20.66
N LYS A 91 -11.79 -26.38 -20.45
CA LYS A 91 -10.87 -26.32 -19.32
C LYS A 91 -10.18 -24.95 -19.36
N LYS A 92 -10.79 -23.91 -18.78
CA LYS A 92 -10.20 -22.57 -18.66
C LYS A 92 -8.88 -22.74 -17.92
N SER A 93 -7.80 -22.56 -18.65
CA SER A 93 -6.42 -22.64 -18.17
C SER A 93 -6.27 -21.81 -16.89
N ARG A 94 -5.70 -22.41 -15.83
CA ARG A 94 -5.36 -21.69 -14.59
C ARG A 94 -4.37 -20.54 -14.81
N PHE A 95 -3.73 -20.50 -15.98
CA PHE A 95 -2.79 -19.46 -16.39
C PHE A 95 -3.42 -18.30 -17.19
N SER A 96 -4.66 -18.42 -17.71
CA SER A 96 -5.29 -17.33 -18.47
C SER A 96 -5.81 -16.19 -17.59
N LYS A 97 -5.84 -16.36 -16.26
CA LYS A 97 -6.14 -15.28 -15.30
C LYS A 97 -4.96 -14.31 -15.10
N PHE A 98 -3.79 -14.62 -15.65
CA PHE A 98 -2.64 -13.70 -15.74
C PHE A 98 -2.62 -12.93 -17.07
N GLY A 99 -3.80 -12.58 -17.60
CA GLY A 99 -3.89 -11.52 -18.61
C GLY A 99 -3.34 -10.19 -18.05
N PRO A 100 -2.98 -9.20 -18.89
CA PRO A 100 -2.31 -7.98 -18.46
C PRO A 100 -3.31 -7.04 -17.78
N THR A 101 -3.86 -7.46 -16.66
CA THR A 101 -4.40 -6.53 -15.69
C THR A 101 -3.16 -5.83 -15.16
N GLY A 102 -3.00 -4.55 -15.51
CA GLY A 102 -2.02 -3.70 -14.84
C GLY A 102 -2.16 -3.83 -13.32
N PRO A 103 -1.17 -3.37 -12.53
CA PRO A 103 -1.29 -3.41 -11.07
C PRO A 103 -2.68 -2.90 -10.70
N ASP A 104 -3.47 -3.77 -10.07
CA ASP A 104 -4.90 -3.56 -9.79
C ASP A 104 -5.03 -2.56 -8.63
N LEU A 105 -4.43 -1.39 -8.81
CA LEU A 105 -4.28 -0.35 -7.83
C LEU A 105 -5.32 0.71 -8.14
N THR A 106 -6.37 0.76 -7.32
CA THR A 106 -7.37 1.82 -7.40
C THR A 106 -6.72 3.18 -7.08
N HIS A 107 -7.26 4.28 -7.62
CA HIS A 107 -6.80 5.64 -7.28
C HIS A 107 -6.80 5.87 -5.75
N PHE A 108 -7.80 5.33 -5.06
CA PHE A 108 -7.87 5.34 -3.60
C PHE A 108 -6.68 4.60 -2.95
N GLY A 109 -6.41 3.36 -3.37
CA GLY A 109 -5.28 2.58 -2.87
C GLY A 109 -3.93 3.23 -3.16
N PHE A 110 -3.77 3.86 -4.33
CA PHE A 110 -2.56 4.61 -4.68
C PHE A 110 -2.33 5.80 -3.76
N ILE A 111 -3.34 6.68 -3.60
CA ILE A 111 -3.25 7.87 -2.73
C ILE A 111 -3.00 7.44 -1.28
N LEU A 112 -3.72 6.42 -0.80
CA LEU A 112 -3.56 5.92 0.56
C LEU A 112 -2.17 5.33 0.80
N SER A 113 -1.61 4.63 -0.19
CA SER A 113 -0.23 4.11 -0.12
C SER A 113 0.79 5.25 -0.06
N LEU A 114 0.61 6.31 -0.86
CA LEU A 114 1.48 7.50 -0.78
C LEU A 114 1.46 8.12 0.62
N ILE A 115 0.27 8.38 1.17
CA ILE A 115 0.12 8.94 2.51
C ILE A 115 0.80 8.03 3.54
N SER A 116 0.54 6.73 3.46
CA SER A 116 1.16 5.73 4.33
C SER A 116 2.69 5.76 4.26
N THR A 117 3.27 5.82 3.05
CA THR A 117 4.72 5.85 2.86
C THR A 117 5.35 7.06 3.56
N TYR A 118 4.87 8.27 3.27
CA TYR A 118 5.44 9.49 3.85
C TYR A 118 5.21 9.56 5.36
N LEU A 119 4.03 9.14 5.83
CA LEU A 119 3.69 9.13 7.24
C LEU A 119 4.50 8.08 8.02
N SER A 120 4.79 6.91 7.42
CA SER A 120 5.63 5.89 8.07
C SER A 120 7.05 6.39 8.28
N ILE A 121 7.63 7.05 7.28
CA ILE A 121 8.96 7.67 7.40
C ILE A 121 8.94 8.71 8.51
N TYR A 122 7.98 9.63 8.48
CA TYR A 122 7.82 10.68 9.49
C TYR A 122 7.70 10.11 10.90
N LEU A 123 6.76 9.20 11.12
CA LEU A 123 6.46 8.67 12.45
C LEU A 123 7.62 7.81 12.97
N SER A 124 8.32 7.09 12.10
CA SER A 124 9.51 6.32 12.49
C SER A 124 10.63 7.23 13.02
N GLU A 125 10.86 8.38 12.38
CA GLU A 125 11.87 9.35 12.81
C GLU A 125 11.46 10.04 14.11
N VAL A 126 10.18 10.42 14.25
CA VAL A 126 9.64 10.98 15.50
C VAL A 126 9.86 9.99 16.65
N LEU A 127 9.55 8.71 16.46
CA LEU A 127 9.74 7.68 17.48
C LEU A 127 11.22 7.50 17.84
N ASN A 128 12.10 7.54 16.83
CA ASN A 128 13.54 7.43 17.04
C ASN A 128 14.08 8.60 17.88
N LEU A 129 13.76 9.84 17.50
CA LEU A 129 14.17 11.05 18.23
C LEU A 129 13.58 11.09 19.64
N THR A 130 12.31 10.73 19.80
CA THR A 130 11.67 10.63 21.12
C THR A 130 12.45 9.68 22.02
N LYS A 131 12.89 8.53 21.49
CA LYS A 131 13.64 7.56 22.27
C LYS A 131 15.03 8.06 22.65
N ILE A 132 15.72 8.74 21.74
CA ILE A 132 17.02 9.37 22.00
C ILE A 132 16.87 10.41 23.12
N LEU A 133 15.89 11.31 23.02
CA LEU A 133 15.66 12.35 24.02
C LEU A 133 15.21 11.78 25.37
N GLN A 134 14.44 10.68 25.39
CA GLN A 134 14.07 10.00 26.63
C GLN A 134 15.30 9.44 27.37
N ILE A 135 16.33 9.02 26.65
CA ILE A 135 17.59 8.55 27.26
C ILE A 135 18.33 9.75 27.90
N THR A 136 18.32 10.91 27.23
CA THR A 136 18.98 12.14 27.71
C THR A 136 18.21 12.84 28.83
N HIS A 137 16.87 12.74 28.83
CA HIS A 137 15.95 13.34 29.80
C HIS A 137 15.06 12.26 30.42
N PRO A 138 15.60 11.40 31.31
CA PRO A 138 14.88 10.23 31.82
C PRO A 138 13.70 10.57 32.75
N ASN A 139 13.67 11.79 33.29
CA ASN A 139 12.60 12.25 34.18
C ASN A 139 11.34 12.69 33.43
N ASP A 140 11.43 12.92 32.12
CA ASP A 140 10.30 13.34 31.31
C ASP A 140 9.55 12.11 30.77
N SER A 141 8.21 12.19 30.78
CA SER A 141 7.38 11.12 30.23
C SER A 141 7.58 10.97 28.71
N PHE A 142 7.54 9.74 28.21
CA PHE A 142 7.67 9.45 26.77
C PHE A 142 6.67 10.25 25.93
N SER A 143 5.42 10.35 26.38
CA SER A 143 4.37 11.08 25.66
C SER A 143 4.64 12.58 25.59
N ALA A 144 5.17 13.19 26.65
CA ALA A 144 5.53 14.60 26.65
C ALA A 144 6.64 14.88 25.63
N ILE A 145 7.72 14.08 25.64
CA ILE A 145 8.82 14.18 24.68
C ILE A 145 8.30 13.93 23.26
N PHE A 146 7.45 12.92 23.06
CA PHE A 146 6.87 12.60 21.76
C PHE A 146 6.10 13.79 21.17
N ILE A 147 5.23 14.41 21.97
CA ILE A 147 4.43 15.57 21.54
C ILE A 147 5.36 16.74 21.19
N ASP A 148 6.43 16.95 21.96
CA ASP A 148 7.39 18.01 21.68
C ASP A 148 8.14 17.76 20.36
N VAL A 149 8.63 16.53 20.14
CA VAL A 149 9.28 16.13 18.88
C VAL A 149 8.35 16.34 17.70
N VAL A 150 7.10 15.86 17.75
CA VAL A 150 6.11 16.06 16.67
C VAL A 150 5.96 17.55 16.33
N LYS A 151 5.92 18.43 17.32
CA LYS A 151 5.75 19.87 17.09
C LYS A 151 7.01 20.56 16.55
N ASN A 152 8.19 20.04 16.88
CA ASN A 152 9.46 20.75 16.65
C ASN A 152 10.38 20.07 15.63
N ILE A 153 10.07 18.88 15.13
CA ILE A 153 10.92 18.11 14.21
C ILE A 153 11.30 18.87 12.92
N PHE A 154 10.43 19.76 12.44
CA PHE A 154 10.73 20.63 11.29
C PHE A 154 11.51 21.90 11.65
N LYS A 155 11.53 22.29 12.93
CA LYS A 155 12.28 23.47 13.38
C LYS A 155 13.76 23.15 13.58
N ALA A 156 14.08 21.94 14.05
CA ALA A 156 15.46 21.52 14.25
C ALA A 156 16.12 21.15 12.91
N ASP A 157 17.23 21.80 12.57
CA ASP A 157 17.86 21.72 11.24
C ASP A 157 18.33 20.31 10.88
N TRP A 158 18.89 19.58 11.84
CA TRP A 158 19.38 18.21 11.66
C TRP A 158 18.27 17.21 11.33
N SER A 159 17.21 17.13 12.14
CA SER A 159 16.07 16.23 11.93
C SER A 159 15.29 16.59 10.68
N ARG A 160 15.13 17.89 10.41
CA ARG A 160 14.50 18.36 9.16
C ARG A 160 15.28 17.87 7.94
N LYS A 161 16.61 18.02 7.94
CA LYS A 161 17.46 17.60 6.83
C LYS A 161 17.36 16.09 6.57
N TYR A 162 17.44 15.28 7.62
CA TYR A 162 17.28 13.82 7.51
C TYR A 162 15.91 13.42 6.97
N LEU A 163 14.84 13.97 7.55
CA LEU A 163 13.47 13.65 7.13
C LEU A 163 13.22 14.01 5.65
N ILE A 164 13.63 15.21 5.23
CA ILE A 164 13.51 15.66 3.83
C ILE A 164 14.31 14.73 2.91
N GLN A 165 15.51 14.31 3.31
CA GLN A 165 16.33 13.39 2.51
C GLN A 165 15.63 12.04 2.29
N TYR A 166 15.04 11.44 3.32
CA TYR A 166 14.29 10.19 3.16
C TYR A 166 13.05 10.36 2.28
N TRP A 167 12.35 11.48 2.39
CA TRP A 167 11.21 11.80 1.51
C TRP A 167 11.63 11.99 0.05
N LEU A 168 12.77 12.64 -0.22
CA LEU A 168 13.31 12.76 -1.57
C LEU A 168 13.65 11.38 -2.15
N TRP A 169 14.29 10.51 -1.37
CA TRP A 169 14.55 9.14 -1.79
C TRP A 169 13.26 8.35 -2.08
N ALA A 170 12.28 8.42 -1.18
CA ALA A 170 10.98 7.77 -1.39
C ALA A 170 10.30 8.29 -2.67
N THR A 171 10.33 9.61 -2.90
CA THR A 171 9.78 10.24 -4.12
C THR A 171 10.48 9.72 -5.37
N PHE A 172 11.81 9.66 -5.35
CA PHE A 172 12.61 9.13 -6.46
C PHE A 172 12.23 7.69 -6.79
N PHE A 173 12.09 6.82 -5.78
CA PHE A 173 11.64 5.44 -5.96
C PHE A 173 10.22 5.34 -6.52
N ILE A 174 9.30 6.17 -6.04
CA ILE A 174 7.92 6.22 -6.57
C ILE A 174 7.91 6.61 -8.05
N ILE A 175 8.71 7.60 -8.47
CA ILE A 175 8.83 7.99 -9.88
C ILE A 175 9.34 6.83 -10.74
N ILE A 176 10.40 6.15 -10.29
CA ILE A 176 10.92 4.96 -10.98
C ILE A 176 9.83 3.89 -11.12
N LEU A 177 9.07 3.63 -10.06
CA LEU A 177 8.00 2.65 -10.07
C LEU A 177 6.91 3.01 -11.09
N ILE A 178 6.49 4.28 -11.14
CA ILE A 178 5.51 4.76 -12.12
C ILE A 178 6.04 4.59 -13.55
N VAL A 179 7.28 4.99 -13.82
CA VAL A 179 7.90 4.89 -15.15
C VAL A 179 8.02 3.42 -15.59
N THR A 180 8.47 2.53 -14.71
CA THR A 180 8.60 1.11 -15.02
C THR A 180 7.25 0.44 -15.30
N VAL A 181 6.19 0.79 -14.56
CA VAL A 181 4.82 0.30 -14.83
C VAL A 181 4.33 0.77 -16.21
N ILE A 182 4.51 2.05 -16.55
CA ILE A 182 4.09 2.60 -17.84
C ILE A 182 4.83 1.93 -19.01
N LEU A 183 6.16 1.77 -18.90
CA LEU A 183 6.97 1.09 -19.91
C LEU A 183 6.59 -0.38 -20.06
N GLY A 184 6.37 -1.08 -18.95
CA GLY A 184 5.91 -2.47 -18.93
C GLY A 184 4.59 -2.65 -19.66
N GLN A 185 3.59 -1.80 -19.38
CA GLN A 185 2.30 -1.85 -20.08
C GLN A 185 2.44 -1.60 -21.59
N LYS A 186 3.24 -0.60 -21.99
CA LYS A 186 3.48 -0.31 -23.42
C LYS A 186 4.12 -1.50 -24.14
N ASN A 187 5.05 -2.20 -23.50
CA ASN A 187 5.70 -3.38 -24.08
C ASN A 187 4.74 -4.57 -24.19
N LEU A 188 3.89 -4.82 -23.19
CA LEU A 188 2.86 -5.86 -23.24
C LEU A 188 1.84 -5.61 -24.36
N VAL A 189 1.41 -4.36 -24.56
CA VAL A 189 0.51 -4.00 -25.67
C VAL A 189 1.18 -4.19 -27.02
N LYS A 190 2.48 -3.87 -27.15
CA LYS A 190 3.25 -4.11 -28.38
C LYS A 190 3.36 -5.59 -28.74
N ILE A 191 3.57 -6.46 -27.75
CA ILE A 191 3.65 -7.91 -27.96
C ILE A 191 2.30 -8.45 -28.45
N LYS A 192 1.19 -8.08 -27.80
CA LYS A 192 -0.17 -8.48 -28.19
C LYS A 192 -0.64 -8.04 -29.57
N ARG A 193 -0.04 -6.99 -30.15
CA ARG A 193 -0.36 -6.54 -31.52
C ARG A 193 0.44 -7.28 -32.60
N LYS A 194 1.46 -8.05 -32.21
CA LYS A 194 2.33 -8.83 -33.10
C LYS A 194 1.95 -10.31 -33.15
N GLU A 195 1.14 -10.78 -32.20
CA GLU A 195 0.38 -12.04 -32.27
C GLU A 195 -0.92 -11.82 -33.06
#